data_AF-X1EJ74-F1
#
_entry.id   AF-X1EJ74-F1
#
_cell.length_a   1.000
_cell.length_b   1.000
_cell.length_c   1.000
_cell.angle_alpha   90.00
_cell.angle_beta   90.00
_cell.angle_gamma   90.00
#
_symmetry.space_group_name_H-M   'P 1'
#
loop_
_entity.id
_entity.type
_entity.pdbx_description
1 polymer ?
#
loop_
_entity_poly.entity_id
_entity_poly.type
_entity_poly.pdbx_seq_one_letter_code
_entity_poly.pdbx_strand_id
1 'polypeptide(L)'
;MVINKASNSLLENILKITRQLEIETCLEFNPDILIPQQRIRDLCSEDKCGNFGNHYMCPPYVGSIEAHKERLMKYQHGILLQYSKPLDVNRDRKGLEKIKADFHRKILQLEGFLRDKGIKDVWGMIGGSCNLCGEC
;
A
#
# COMPACT_ATOMS: atom_id res chain seq x y z
N MET A 1 4.10 -25.61 -19.68
CA MET A 1 3.65 -24.39 -18.98
C MET A 1 4.45 -23.23 -19.55
N VAL A 2 3.88 -22.49 -20.50
CA VAL A 2 4.58 -21.37 -21.16
C VAL A 2 4.50 -20.18 -20.21
N ILE A 3 5.53 -20.00 -19.39
CA ILE A 3 5.68 -18.79 -18.58
C ILE A 3 5.96 -17.67 -19.58
N ASN A 4 4.99 -16.78 -19.75
CA ASN A 4 5.00 -15.74 -20.77
C ASN A 4 6.17 -14.79 -20.50
N LYS A 5 7.10 -14.66 -21.46
CA LYS A 5 8.35 -13.86 -21.38
C LYS A 5 8.10 -12.40 -20.96
N ALA A 6 6.90 -11.88 -21.24
CA ALA A 6 6.46 -10.55 -20.82
C ALA A 6 6.21 -10.43 -19.30
N SER A 7 5.69 -11.47 -18.64
CA SER A 7 5.48 -11.46 -17.17
C SER A 7 6.81 -11.45 -16.42
N ASN A 8 7.81 -12.18 -16.93
CA ASN A 8 9.13 -12.24 -16.32
C ASN A 8 9.85 -10.87 -16.40
N SER A 9 9.71 -10.17 -17.52
CA SER A 9 10.29 -8.83 -17.70
C SER A 9 9.63 -7.77 -16.81
N LEU A 10 8.32 -7.89 -16.53
CA LEU A 10 7.63 -6.95 -15.64
C LEU A 10 8.08 -7.13 -14.18
N LEU A 11 8.15 -8.37 -13.69
CA LEU A 11 8.63 -8.64 -12.33
C LEU A 11 10.08 -8.17 -12.14
N GLU A 12 10.97 -8.43 -13.10
CA GLU A 12 12.34 -7.92 -13.06
C GLU A 12 12.39 -6.38 -12.96
N ASN A 13 11.52 -5.70 -13.71
CA ASN A 13 11.38 -4.25 -13.66
C ASN A 13 10.86 -3.77 -12.30
N ILE A 14 9.88 -4.46 -11.71
CA ILE A 14 9.35 -4.17 -10.37
C ILE A 14 10.45 -4.34 -9.32
N LEU A 15 11.18 -5.45 -9.35
CA LEU A 15 12.31 -5.71 -8.44
C LEU A 15 13.44 -4.69 -8.59
N LYS A 16 13.61 -4.11 -9.78
CA LYS A 16 14.59 -3.04 -10.01
C LYS A 16 14.14 -1.74 -9.35
N ILE A 17 12.91 -1.31 -9.58
CA ILE A 17 12.41 -0.05 -8.99
C ILE A 17 12.25 -0.16 -7.48
N THR A 18 11.78 -1.28 -6.93
CA THR A 18 11.64 -1.45 -5.48
C THR A 18 13.00 -1.35 -4.77
N ARG A 19 14.06 -1.92 -5.34
CA ARG A 19 15.44 -1.74 -4.84
C ARG A 19 15.91 -0.29 -4.90
N GLN A 20 15.62 0.43 -6.00
CA GLN A 20 15.95 1.86 -6.11
C GLN A 20 15.19 2.72 -5.10
N LEU A 21 13.98 2.30 -4.74
CA LEU A 21 13.17 2.92 -3.70
C LEU A 21 13.57 2.48 -2.29
N GLU A 22 14.61 1.65 -2.11
CA GLU A 22 15.02 1.09 -0.82
C GLU A 22 13.91 0.26 -0.12
N ILE A 23 13.04 -0.38 -0.89
CA ILE A 23 12.08 -1.36 -0.38
C ILE A 23 12.80 -2.70 -0.24
N GLU A 24 12.78 -3.26 0.96
CA GLU A 24 13.58 -4.43 1.35
C GLU A 24 12.97 -5.73 0.82
N THR A 25 11.65 -5.87 0.96
CA THR A 25 10.92 -7.07 0.53
C THR A 25 9.99 -6.73 -0.63
N CYS A 26 10.01 -7.57 -1.66
CA CYS A 26 9.07 -7.53 -2.79
C CYS A 26 8.75 -8.96 -3.19
N LEU A 27 7.56 -9.45 -2.82
CA LEU A 27 7.13 -10.83 -3.05
C LEU A 27 5.79 -10.86 -3.78
N GLU A 28 5.70 -11.63 -4.85
CA GLU A 28 4.41 -11.89 -5.51
C GLU A 28 3.56 -12.85 -4.68
N PHE A 29 2.24 -12.64 -4.69
CA PHE A 29 1.29 -13.55 -4.09
C PHE A 29 -0.07 -13.49 -4.81
N ASN A 30 -0.91 -14.51 -4.62
CA ASN A 30 -2.29 -14.49 -5.12
C ASN A 30 -3.16 -13.63 -4.18
N PRO A 31 -3.77 -12.52 -4.64
CA PRO A 31 -4.61 -11.65 -3.80
C PRO A 31 -5.86 -12.32 -3.23
N ASP A 32 -6.31 -13.48 -3.75
CA ASP A 32 -7.44 -14.25 -3.22
C ASP A 32 -7.28 -14.65 -1.74
N ILE A 33 -6.04 -14.66 -1.23
CA ILE A 33 -5.76 -14.95 0.19
C ILE A 33 -6.11 -13.78 1.12
N LEU A 34 -6.37 -12.58 0.58
CA LEU A 34 -6.69 -11.39 1.37
C LEU A 34 -8.16 -11.40 1.76
N ILE A 35 -8.41 -11.39 3.07
CA ILE A 35 -9.77 -11.38 3.63
C ILE A 35 -9.96 -10.09 4.42
N PRO A 36 -10.66 -9.07 3.86
CA PRO A 36 -11.07 -7.89 4.62
C PRO A 36 -12.01 -8.26 5.76
N GLN A 37 -11.69 -7.82 6.98
CA GLN A 37 -12.45 -8.16 8.19
C GLN A 37 -12.98 -6.90 8.87
N GLN A 38 -14.25 -6.94 9.27
CA GLN A 38 -14.90 -5.85 10.01
C GLN A 38 -14.13 -5.51 11.29
N ARG A 39 -13.65 -6.53 12.03
CA ARG A 39 -12.86 -6.30 13.26
C ARG A 39 -11.63 -5.39 13.05
N ILE A 40 -11.01 -5.40 11.86
CA ILE A 40 -9.86 -4.54 11.57
C ILE A 40 -10.34 -3.12 11.28
N ARG A 41 -11.49 -2.97 10.61
CA ARG A 41 -12.14 -1.67 10.39
C ARG A 41 -12.58 -1.03 11.69
N ASP A 42 -13.07 -1.82 12.63
CA ASP A 42 -13.55 -1.34 13.93
C ASP A 42 -12.41 -0.73 14.76
N LEU A 43 -11.18 -1.21 14.63
CA LEU A 43 -10.00 -0.59 15.26
C LEU A 43 -9.79 0.86 14.83
N CYS A 44 -10.20 1.24 13.61
CA CYS A 44 -10.14 2.63 13.17
C CYS A 44 -11.16 3.50 13.91
N SER A 45 -12.31 2.95 14.31
CA SER A 45 -13.37 3.69 15.02
C SER A 45 -13.01 4.00 16.48
N GLU A 46 -12.03 3.28 17.05
CA GLU A 46 -11.40 3.67 18.32
C GLU A 46 -10.60 4.98 18.21
N ASP A 47 -10.30 5.41 16.97
CA ASP A 47 -9.61 6.65 16.60
C ASP A 47 -8.34 6.95 17.41
N LYS A 48 -7.58 5.90 17.78
CA LYS A 48 -6.31 6.05 18.51
C LYS A 48 -5.28 6.90 17.77
N CYS A 49 -5.42 7.06 16.45
CA CYS A 49 -4.56 7.91 15.64
C CYS A 49 -5.10 9.33 15.37
N GLY A 50 -6.36 9.62 15.72
CA GLY A 50 -7.00 10.94 15.54
C GLY A 50 -7.40 11.29 14.11
N ASN A 51 -7.43 10.31 13.20
CA ASN A 51 -7.61 10.52 11.76
C ASN A 51 -8.93 9.96 11.20
N PHE A 52 -9.74 9.29 12.03
CA PHE A 52 -11.05 8.81 11.61
C PHE A 52 -11.93 9.96 11.14
N GLY A 53 -12.54 9.85 9.96
CA GLY A 53 -13.35 10.91 9.36
C GLY A 53 -12.58 12.15 8.87
N ASN A 54 -11.25 12.16 8.93
CA ASN A 54 -10.42 13.32 8.58
C ASN A 54 -9.54 13.13 7.34
N HIS A 55 -9.37 11.89 6.85
CA HIS A 55 -8.51 11.57 5.70
C HIS A 55 -9.20 10.63 4.72
N TYR A 56 -8.95 10.78 3.41
CA TYR A 56 -9.55 9.90 2.39
C TYR A 56 -9.13 8.43 2.50
N MET A 57 -8.00 8.13 3.16
CA MET A 57 -7.57 6.76 3.48
C MET A 57 -8.25 6.20 4.75
N CYS A 58 -9.02 7.01 5.47
CA CYS A 58 -9.73 6.62 6.68
C CYS A 58 -11.22 6.42 6.41
N PRO A 59 -11.92 5.63 7.26
CA PRO A 59 -13.38 5.57 7.19
C PRO A 59 -14.02 6.92 7.53
N PRO A 60 -15.20 7.23 6.96
CA PRO A 60 -15.95 6.41 6.01
C PRO A 60 -15.40 6.47 4.57
N TYR A 61 -14.53 7.43 4.24
CA TYR A 61 -14.11 7.75 2.87
C TYR A 61 -13.41 6.62 2.13
N VAL A 62 -12.64 5.80 2.85
CA VAL A 62 -11.96 4.65 2.24
C VAL A 62 -12.97 3.61 1.68
N GLY A 63 -14.25 3.67 2.06
CA GLY A 63 -15.33 2.81 1.59
C GLY A 63 -15.62 1.61 2.51
N SER A 64 -16.73 0.91 2.29
CA SER A 64 -17.17 -0.23 3.13
C SER A 64 -16.28 -1.47 2.99
N ILE A 65 -16.38 -2.42 3.91
CA ILE A 65 -15.68 -3.71 3.82
C ILE A 65 -16.14 -4.49 2.59
N GLU A 66 -17.43 -4.43 2.25
CA GLU A 66 -18.03 -5.08 1.09
C GLU A 66 -17.43 -4.52 -0.20
N ALA A 67 -17.33 -3.18 -0.31
CA ALA A 67 -16.71 -2.52 -1.46
C ALA A 67 -15.22 -2.90 -1.61
N HIS A 68 -14.49 -3.09 -0.50
CA HIS A 68 -13.11 -3.57 -0.55
C HIS A 68 -13.01 -5.01 -1.05
N LYS A 69 -13.89 -5.90 -0.60
CA LYS A 69 -13.95 -7.29 -1.07
C LYS A 69 -14.24 -7.33 -2.57
N GLU A 70 -15.25 -6.60 -3.02
CA GLU A 70 -15.61 -6.49 -4.44
C GLU A 70 -14.48 -5.92 -5.30
N ARG A 71 -13.74 -4.93 -4.78
CA ARG A 71 -12.58 -4.38 -5.46
C ARG A 71 -11.44 -5.39 -5.54
N LEU A 72 -11.10 -6.07 -4.45
CA LEU A 72 -9.99 -7.06 -4.40
C LEU A 72 -10.19 -8.19 -5.40
N MET A 73 -11.43 -8.69 -5.58
CA MET A 73 -11.74 -9.76 -6.54
C MET A 73 -11.42 -9.41 -8.01
N LYS A 74 -11.16 -8.13 -8.32
CA LYS A 74 -10.77 -7.69 -9.67
C LYS A 74 -9.29 -7.87 -9.96
N TYR A 75 -8.48 -8.15 -8.93
CA TYR A 75 -7.03 -8.26 -9.04
C TYR A 75 -6.61 -9.72 -9.15
N GLN A 76 -5.74 -10.04 -10.10
CA GLN A 76 -5.19 -11.39 -10.29
C GLN A 76 -3.75 -11.53 -9.75
N HIS A 77 -3.10 -10.40 -9.43
CA HIS A 77 -1.71 -10.33 -8.99
C HIS A 77 -1.59 -9.39 -7.80
N GLY A 78 -0.89 -9.86 -6.75
CA GLY A 78 -0.58 -9.09 -5.55
C GLY A 78 0.93 -9.03 -5.34
N ILE A 79 1.42 -7.91 -4.79
CA ILE A 79 2.82 -7.74 -4.41
C ILE A 79 2.89 -7.28 -2.96
N LEU A 80 3.53 -8.08 -2.12
CA LEU A 80 3.81 -7.73 -0.74
C LEU A 80 5.11 -6.93 -0.69
N LEU A 81 5.03 -5.74 -0.11
CA LEU A 81 6.15 -4.81 0.03
C LEU A 81 6.45 -4.59 1.50
N GLN A 82 7.73 -4.64 1.87
CA GLN A 82 8.19 -4.28 3.22
C GLN A 82 9.26 -3.19 3.13
N TYR A 83 9.08 -2.16 3.93
CA TYR A 83 10.02 -1.07 4.11
C TYR A 83 10.23 -0.89 5.61
N SER A 84 11.48 -0.86 6.05
CA SER A 84 11.81 -0.66 7.45
C SER A 84 12.96 0.34 7.59
N LYS A 85 12.97 1.05 8.72
CA LYS A 85 14.04 1.94 9.14
C LYS A 85 14.20 1.84 10.66
N PRO A 86 15.42 1.84 11.19
CA PRO A 86 15.64 1.87 12.63
C PRO A 86 15.13 3.19 13.22
N LEU A 87 14.30 3.09 14.26
CA LEU A 87 13.70 4.24 14.93
C LEU A 87 13.30 3.89 16.37
N ASP A 88 13.52 4.80 17.32
CA ASP A 88 12.87 4.73 18.63
C ASP A 88 11.43 5.30 18.52
N VAL A 89 10.47 4.41 18.32
CA VAL A 89 9.05 4.76 18.10
C VAL A 89 8.41 5.49 19.28
N ASN A 90 8.96 5.34 20.50
CA ASN A 90 8.41 5.97 21.70
C ASN A 90 8.93 7.39 21.90
N ARG A 91 10.12 7.69 21.37
CA ARG A 91 10.81 8.97 21.60
C ARG A 91 10.94 9.83 20.35
N ASP A 92 10.82 9.26 19.15
CA ASP A 92 10.98 10.00 17.89
C ASP A 92 9.71 9.98 17.03
N ARG A 93 8.71 10.75 17.47
CA ARG A 93 7.47 10.97 16.71
C ARG A 93 7.72 11.63 15.36
N LYS A 94 8.70 12.54 15.25
CA LYS A 94 8.98 13.26 13.99
C LYS A 94 9.61 12.32 12.96
N GLY A 95 10.53 11.46 13.38
CA GLY A 95 11.09 10.40 12.55
C GLY A 95 10.03 9.41 12.09
N LEU A 96 9.11 9.01 12.98
CA LEU A 96 8.00 8.13 12.63
C LEU A 96 7.13 8.70 11.50
N GLU A 97 6.73 9.97 11.62
CA GLU A 97 5.91 10.64 10.61
C GLU A 97 6.67 10.79 9.27
N LYS A 98 7.97 11.08 9.31
CA LYS A 98 8.80 11.13 8.10
C LYS A 98 8.89 9.78 7.40
N ILE A 99 9.12 8.70 8.14
CA ILE A 99 9.22 7.33 7.61
C ILE A 99 7.89 6.90 6.99
N LYS A 100 6.76 7.17 7.67
CA LYS A 100 5.42 6.91 7.13
C LYS A 100 5.17 7.65 5.81
N ALA A 101 5.46 8.96 5.79
CA ALA A 101 5.28 9.78 4.60
C ALA A 101 6.19 9.31 3.44
N ASP A 102 7.44 8.96 3.75
CA ASP A 102 8.37 8.40 2.77
C ASP A 102 7.83 7.10 2.15
N PHE A 103 7.30 6.17 2.96
CA PHE A 103 6.72 4.95 2.43
C PHE A 103 5.50 5.21 1.53
N HIS A 104 4.62 6.13 1.91
CA HIS A 104 3.50 6.54 1.05
C HIS A 104 3.98 7.10 -0.30
N ARG A 105 5.05 7.91 -0.32
CA ARG A 105 5.63 8.42 -1.57
C ARG A 105 6.19 7.30 -2.43
N LYS A 106 6.91 6.35 -1.85
CA LYS A 106 7.47 5.20 -2.58
C LYS A 106 6.39 4.37 -3.25
N ILE A 107 5.28 4.14 -2.55
CA ILE A 107 4.16 3.39 -3.12
C ILE A 107 3.52 4.18 -4.27
N LEU A 108 3.29 5.50 -4.12
CA LEU A 108 2.79 6.33 -5.23
C LEU A 108 3.74 6.31 -6.45
N GLN A 109 5.05 6.34 -6.22
CA GLN A 109 6.05 6.23 -7.29
C GLN A 109 5.99 4.87 -7.98
N LEU A 110 5.86 3.78 -7.22
CA LEU A 110 5.71 2.43 -7.77
C LEU A 110 4.41 2.30 -8.57
N GLU A 111 3.31 2.84 -8.05
CA GLU A 111 2.05 2.83 -8.80
C GLU A 111 2.15 3.63 -10.11
N GLY A 112 2.78 4.81 -10.07
CA GLY A 112 3.04 5.62 -11.25
C GLY A 112 3.86 4.84 -12.29
N PHE A 113 4.94 4.21 -11.85
CA PHE A 113 5.76 3.34 -12.71
C PHE A 113 4.96 2.21 -13.35
N LEU A 114 4.10 1.52 -12.59
CA LEU A 114 3.26 0.45 -13.13
C LEU A 114 2.25 0.98 -14.16
N ARG A 115 1.64 2.14 -13.89
CA ARG A 115 0.75 2.83 -14.84
C ARG A 115 1.48 3.21 -16.13
N ASP A 116 2.70 3.72 -16.04
CA ASP A 116 3.55 4.06 -17.19
C ASP A 116 3.93 2.82 -18.03
N LYS A 117 3.95 1.63 -17.42
CA LYS A 117 4.12 0.34 -18.11
C LYS A 117 2.81 -0.20 -18.71
N GLY A 118 1.73 0.56 -18.65
CA GLY A 118 0.43 0.18 -19.21
C GLY A 118 -0.40 -0.73 -18.32
N ILE A 119 0.01 -0.96 -17.06
CA ILE A 119 -0.78 -1.71 -16.10
C ILE A 119 -1.94 -0.82 -15.64
N LYS A 120 -3.15 -1.25 -15.97
CA LYS A 120 -4.38 -0.59 -15.54
C LYS A 120 -4.75 -1.05 -14.13
N ASP A 121 -5.57 -0.24 -13.46
CA ASP A 121 -6.16 -0.57 -12.16
C ASP A 121 -5.15 -0.89 -11.04
N VAL A 122 -4.05 -0.16 -10.93
CA VAL A 122 -3.09 -0.32 -9.82
C VAL A 122 -3.67 0.22 -8.50
N TRP A 123 -3.50 -0.52 -7.41
CA TRP A 123 -3.96 -0.11 -6.07
C TRP A 123 -2.96 -0.44 -4.97
N GLY A 124 -2.28 0.60 -4.48
CA GLY A 124 -1.39 0.56 -3.34
C GLY A 124 -2.18 0.56 -2.04
N MET A 125 -2.00 -0.50 -1.25
CA MET A 125 -2.62 -0.64 0.07
C MET A 125 -1.56 -0.42 1.15
N ILE A 126 -1.73 0.63 1.94
CA ILE A 126 -0.80 1.02 3.03
C ILE A 126 -1.61 1.23 4.30
N GLY A 127 -1.05 0.88 5.45
CA GLY A 127 -1.68 1.12 6.75
C GLY A 127 -1.55 2.57 7.21
N GLY A 128 -2.60 3.07 7.86
CA GLY A 128 -2.65 4.42 8.41
C GLY A 128 -3.14 5.48 7.42
N SER A 129 -3.25 6.72 7.88
CA SER A 129 -3.52 7.87 7.02
C SER A 129 -2.25 8.31 6.28
N CYS A 130 -2.42 8.85 5.07
CA CYS A 130 -1.35 9.59 4.42
C CYS A 130 -1.14 10.94 5.12
N ASN A 131 0.08 11.46 5.01
CA ASN A 131 0.46 12.79 5.49
C ASN A 131 1.32 13.50 4.43
N LEU A 132 0.82 13.48 3.19
CA LEU A 132 1.55 13.97 2.01
C LEU A 132 1.16 15.40 1.60
N CYS A 133 -0.06 15.81 1.93
CA CYS A 133 -0.64 17.12 1.64
C CYS A 133 -0.97 17.85 2.96
N GLY A 134 -1.13 19.17 2.90
CA GLY A 134 -1.54 19.97 4.07
C GLY A 134 -3.02 19.77 4.43
N GLU A 135 -3.87 19.63 3.42
CA GLU A 135 -5.28 19.28 3.52
C GLU A 135 -5.57 18.14 2.54
N CYS A 136 -6.47 17.24 2.91
CA CYS A 136 -6.88 16.08 2.10
C CYS A 136 -7.75 16.51 0.91
#